data_AF-A0A962CUZ1-F1
#
_entry.id   AF-A0A962CUZ1-F1
#
_cell.length_a   1.000
_cell.length_b   1.000
_cell.length_c   1.000
_cell.angle_alpha   90.00
_cell.angle_beta   90.00
_cell.angle_gamma   90.00
#
_symmetry.space_group_name_H-M   'P 1'
#
loop_
_entity.id
_entity.type
_entity.pdbx_description
1 polymer ?
#
loop_
_entity_poly.entity_id
_entity_poly.type
_entity_poly.pdbx_seq_one_letter_code
_entity_poly.pdbx_strand_id
1 'polypeptide(L)' 'MIKRVRIQYLEDAAKKSLVKHLTLKELELLVEFMSRPEGKSGMEKMKYYIANLMPLIQQEVGRAMQEMQSDNQK' A
#
# COMPACT_ATOMS: atom_id res chain seq x y z
N MET A 1 -17.04 -14.54 3.76
CA MET A 1 -16.75 -13.11 3.52
C MET A 1 -16.62 -12.77 2.03
N ILE A 2 -15.73 -13.41 1.27
CA ILE A 2 -15.43 -13.03 -0.14
C ILE A 2 -16.66 -13.06 -1.07
N LYS A 3 -17.61 -13.99 -0.88
CA LYS A 3 -18.84 -14.08 -1.71
C LYS A 3 -19.79 -12.87 -1.59
N ARG A 4 -19.64 -12.01 -0.58
CA ARG A 4 -20.43 -10.77 -0.42
C ARG A 4 -19.71 -9.53 -0.96
N VAL A 5 -18.45 -9.68 -1.35
CA VAL A 5 -17.64 -8.58 -1.88
C VAL A 5 -18.02 -8.36 -3.34
N ARG A 6 -18.43 -7.13 -3.67
CA ARG A 6 -18.74 -6.72 -5.05
C ARG A 6 -17.44 -6.45 -5.81
N ILE A 7 -16.82 -7.50 -6.35
CA ILE A 7 -15.51 -7.40 -7.02
C ILE A 7 -15.52 -6.39 -8.17
N GLN A 8 -16.56 -6.40 -9.02
CA GLN A 8 -16.70 -5.46 -10.12
C GLN A 8 -16.71 -3.99 -9.65
N TYR A 9 -17.40 -3.71 -8.55
CA TYR A 9 -17.43 -2.37 -7.97
C TYR A 9 -16.03 -1.89 -7.53
N LEU A 10 -15.21 -2.79 -6.97
CA LEU A 10 -13.84 -2.48 -6.57
C LEU A 10 -12.92 -2.31 -7.80
N GLU A 11 -13.10 -3.15 -8.82
CA GLU A 11 -12.32 -3.07 -10.06
C GLU A 11 -12.59 -1.75 -10.80
N ASP A 12 -13.85 -1.32 -10.89
CA ASP A 12 -14.21 -0.03 -11.50
C ASP A 12 -13.63 1.15 -10.72
N ALA A 13 -13.67 1.09 -9.39
CA ALA A 13 -13.06 2.12 -8.55
C ALA A 13 -11.53 2.17 -8.75
N ALA A 14 -10.87 1.01 -8.83
CA ALA A 14 -9.44 0.92 -9.10
C ALA A 14 -9.07 1.52 -10.46
N LYS A 15 -9.78 1.14 -11.54
CA LYS A 15 -9.56 1.69 -12.89
C LYS A 15 -9.74 3.20 -12.92
N LYS A 16 -10.81 3.72 -12.31
CA LYS A 16 -11.06 5.17 -12.22
C LYS A 16 -9.94 5.90 -11.49
N SER A 17 -9.43 5.33 -10.39
CA SER A 17 -8.31 5.91 -9.66
C SER A 17 -7.03 5.92 -10.50
N LEU A 18 -6.70 4.80 -11.15
CA LEU A 18 -5.52 4.70 -12.01
C LEU A 18 -5.55 5.74 -13.14
N VAL A 19 -6.66 5.84 -13.89
CA VAL A 19 -6.79 6.82 -14.98
C VAL A 19 -6.80 8.27 -14.49
N LYS A 20 -7.23 8.53 -13.25
CA LYS A 20 -7.21 9.87 -12.66
C LYS A 20 -5.80 10.33 -12.29
N HIS A 21 -4.92 9.41 -11.90
CA HIS A 21 -3.63 9.74 -11.30
C HIS A 21 -2.42 9.38 -12.15
N LEU A 22 -2.57 8.48 -13.12
CA LEU A 22 -1.50 8.01 -13.98
C LEU A 22 -1.81 8.34 -15.44
N THR A 23 -0.79 8.76 -16.16
CA THR A 23 -0.80 8.89 -17.62
C THR A 23 -0.75 7.51 -18.29
N LEU A 24 -1.08 7.47 -19.58
CA LEU A 24 -0.97 6.24 -20.37
C LEU A 24 0.46 5.66 -20.33
N LYS A 25 1.49 6.50 -20.46
CA LYS A 25 2.89 6.06 -20.46
C LYS A 25 3.34 5.47 -19.13
N GLU A 26 2.85 6.01 -18.01
CA GLU A 26 3.15 5.48 -16.67
C GLU A 26 2.48 4.13 -16.44
N LEU A 27 1.25 3.96 -16.95
CA LEU A 27 0.56 2.67 -16.94
C LEU A 27 1.27 1.62 -17.79
N GLU A 28 1.72 1.99 -19.00
CA GLU A 28 2.50 1.11 -19.89
C GLU A 28 3.80 0.66 -19.22
N LEU A 29 4.54 1.59 -18.61
CA LEU A 29 5.78 1.29 -17.90
C LEU A 29 5.54 0.37 -16.70
N LEU A 30 4.45 0.59 -15.95
CA LEU A 30 4.07 -0.29 -14.83
C LEU A 30 3.76 -1.71 -15.31
N VAL A 31 3.04 -1.85 -16.42
CA VAL A 31 2.72 -3.15 -17.04
C VAL A 31 3.97 -3.84 -17.55
N GLU A 32 4.87 -3.12 -18.21
CA GLU A 32 6.15 -3.66 -18.70
C GLU A 32 6.99 -4.18 -17.53
N PHE A 33 7.11 -3.40 -16.47
CA PHE A 33 7.82 -3.81 -15.25
C PHE A 33 7.23 -5.10 -14.67
N MET A 34 5.91 -5.16 -14.48
CA MET A 34 5.24 -6.32 -13.89
C MET A 34 5.27 -7.57 -14.80
N SER A 35 5.48 -7.40 -16.10
CA SER A 35 5.59 -8.50 -17.06
C SER A 35 6.95 -9.22 -16.98
N ARG A 36 7.99 -8.58 -16.43
CA ARG A 36 9.31 -9.19 -16.22
C ARG A 36 9.28 -10.13 -15.01
N PRO A 37 9.97 -11.28 -15.04
CA PRO A 37 10.01 -12.22 -13.91
C PRO A 37 10.43 -11.57 -12.59
N GLU A 38 11.43 -10.68 -12.65
CA GLU A 38 11.96 -9.95 -11.50
C GLU A 38 10.95 -8.92 -10.98
N GLY A 39 10.24 -8.23 -11.87
CA GLY A 39 9.23 -7.24 -11.49
C GLY A 39 8.03 -7.90 -10.80
N LYS A 40 7.56 -9.03 -11.33
CA LYS A 40 6.54 -9.86 -10.67
C LYS A 40 7.00 -10.35 -9.30
N SER A 41 8.20 -10.92 -9.22
CA SER A 41 8.81 -11.40 -7.97
C SER A 41 8.95 -10.27 -6.94
N GLY A 42 9.36 -9.07 -7.38
CA GLY A 42 9.44 -7.89 -6.54
C GLY A 42 8.08 -7.47 -5.97
N MET A 43 7.06 -7.36 -6.83
CA MET A 43 5.70 -7.01 -6.41
C MET A 43 5.12 -8.01 -5.41
N GLU A 44 5.32 -9.31 -5.64
CA GLU A 44 4.87 -10.35 -4.71
C GLU A 44 5.54 -10.25 -3.33
N LYS A 45 6.77 -9.74 -3.26
CA LYS A 45 7.54 -9.60 -2.02
C LYS A 45 7.26 -8.30 -1.26
N MET A 46 6.60 -7.31 -1.89
CA MET A 46 6.23 -6.05 -1.19
C MET A 46 5.34 -6.29 0.03
N LYS A 47 4.59 -7.38 0.07
CA LYS A 47 3.82 -7.79 1.26
C LYS A 47 4.71 -8.01 2.49
N TYR A 48 5.94 -8.53 2.31
CA TYR A 48 6.88 -8.74 3.40
C TYR A 48 7.46 -7.41 3.90
N TYR A 49 7.76 -6.49 2.98
CA TYR A 49 8.18 -5.14 3.35
C TYR A 49 7.13 -4.46 4.23
N ILE A 50 5.86 -4.46 3.80
CA ILE A 50 4.76 -3.88 4.57
C ILE A 50 4.60 -4.60 5.91
N ALA A 51 4.56 -5.94 5.90
CA ALA A 51 4.37 -6.73 7.11
C ALA A 51 5.48 -6.51 8.16
N ASN A 52 6.71 -6.30 7.73
CA ASN A 52 7.84 -6.05 8.62
C ASN A 52 7.87 -4.59 9.12
N LEU A 53 7.49 -3.63 8.27
CA LEU A 53 7.59 -2.22 8.59
C LEU A 53 6.43 -1.70 9.45
N MET A 54 5.20 -2.18 9.20
CA MET A 54 4.02 -1.66 9.89
C MET A 54 4.07 -1.78 11.43
N PRO A 55 4.52 -2.90 12.03
CA PRO A 55 4.66 -3.00 13.49
C PRO A 55 5.66 -1.99 14.06
N LEU A 56 6.76 -1.74 13.35
CA LEU A 56 7.78 -0.78 13.77
C LEU A 56 7.24 0.65 13.74
N ILE A 57 6.48 1.01 12.70
CA ILE A 57 5.80 2.30 12.63
C ILE A 57 4.83 2.46 13.80
N GLN A 58 4.02 1.44 14.09
CA GLN A 58 3.07 1.47 15.21
C GLN A 58 3.77 1.64 16.55
N GLN A 59 4.89 0.94 16.76
CA GLN A 59 5.70 1.05 17.96
C GLN A 59 6.25 2.47 18.14
N GLU A 60 6.83 3.07 17.09
CA GLU A 60 7.40 4.42 17.16
C GLU A 60 6.34 5.49 17.39
N VAL A 61 5.18 5.38 16.74
CA VAL A 61 4.05 6.29 16.99
C VAL A 61 3.55 6.15 18.43
N GLY A 62 3.49 4.92 18.95
CA GLY A 62 3.16 4.65 20.35
C GLY A 62 4.11 5.33 21.32
N ARG A 63 5.43 5.16 21.13
CA ARG A 63 6.47 5.82 21.93
C ARG A 63 6.32 7.35 21.90
N ALA A 64 6.17 7.94 20.71
CA ALA A 64 6.03 9.38 20.55
C ALA A 64 4.79 9.94 21.28
N MET A 65 3.66 9.23 21.23
CA MET A 65 2.46 9.65 21.98
C MET A 65 2.65 9.60 23.50
N GLN A 66 3.38 8.59 24.01
CA GLN A 66 3.68 8.49 25.44
C GLN A 66 4.59 9.64 25.90
N GLU A 67 5.61 10.00 25.11
CA GLU A 67 6.49 11.14 25.40
C GLU A 67 5.69 12.44 25.47
N MET A 68 4.85 12.72 24.46
CA MET A 68 3.99 13.91 24.45
C MET A 68 3.03 13.99 25.65
N GLN A 69 2.49 12.86 26.10
CA GLN A 69 1.63 12.82 27.29
C GLN A 69 2.43 13.11 28.56
N SER A 70 3.65 12.58 28.67
CA SER A 70 4.53 12.80 29.82
C SER A 70 5.07 14.23 29.90
N ASP A 71 5.30 14.88 28.76
CA ASP A 71 5.73 16.28 28.69
C ASP A 71 4.61 17.24 29.06
N ASN A 72 3.36 16.94 28.69
CA ASN A 72 2.19 17.76 29.06
C ASN A 72 1.78 17.62 30.55
N GLN A 73 2.33 16.65 31.28
CA GLN A 73 2.04 16.42 32.71
C GLN A 73 3.13 16.94 33.65
N LYS A 74 4.20 17.54 33.11
CA LYS A 74 5.26 18.23 33.87
C LYS A 74 5.07 19.74 33.83
#